data_AF-A0A2N7XBH8-F1
#
_entry.id   AF-A0A2N7XBH8-F1
#
_cell.length_a   1.000
_cell.length_b   1.000
_cell.length_c   1.000
_cell.angle_alpha   90.00
_cell.angle_beta   90.00
_cell.angle_gamma   90.00
#
_symmetry.space_group_name_H-M   'P 1'
#
loop_
_entity.id
_entity.type
_entity.pdbx_description
1 polymer ?
#
loop_
_entity_poly.entity_id
_entity_poly.type
_entity_poly.pdbx_seq_one_letter_code
_entity_poly.pdbx_strand_id
1 'polypeptide(L)' 'MEMEVRSALNDKIIEIVKKHELTHAQVAKVAETSRTRVTAILNRNTQDVSTDLMLRILARLGYRAKISFSKAA' A
#
# COMPACT_ATOMS: atom_id res chain seq x y z
N MET A 1 -12.56 -3.87 -11.03
CA MET A 1 -11.19 -4.34 -11.28
C MET A 1 -10.11 -3.40 -10.72
N GLU A 2 -9.82 -2.23 -11.33
CA GLU A 2 -8.71 -1.37 -10.84
C GLU A 2 -8.96 -0.90 -9.39
N MET A 3 -10.17 -0.45 -9.09
CA MET A 3 -10.55 -0.02 -7.74
C MET A 3 -10.42 -1.14 -6.69
N GLU A 4 -10.74 -2.38 -7.06
CA GLU A 4 -10.63 -3.55 -6.16
C GLU A 4 -9.17 -3.90 -5.89
N VAL A 5 -8.34 -3.92 -6.93
CA VAL A 5 -6.88 -4.14 -6.80
C VAL A 5 -6.28 -3.05 -5.91
N ARG A 6 -6.62 -1.78 -6.15
CA ARG A 6 -6.12 -0.66 -5.35
C ARG A 6 -6.58 -0.74 -3.89
N SER A 7 -7.84 -1.10 -3.66
CA SER A 7 -8.36 -1.32 -2.29
C SER A 7 -7.58 -2.43 -1.60
N ALA A 8 -7.41 -3.58 -2.24
CA ALA A 8 -6.69 -4.73 -1.68
C ALA A 8 -5.24 -4.39 -1.32
N LEU A 9 -4.54 -3.64 -2.17
CA LEU A 9 -3.19 -3.15 -1.87
C LEU A 9 -3.17 -2.22 -0.66
N ASN A 10 -4.10 -1.27 -0.59
CA ASN A 10 -4.19 -0.34 0.52
C ASN A 10 -4.53 -1.06 1.85
N ASP A 11 -5.50 -1.98 1.81
CA ASP A 11 -5.87 -2.82 2.94
C ASP A 11 -4.65 -3.58 3.47
N LYS A 12 -3.85 -4.15 2.57
CA LYS A 12 -2.64 -4.88 2.96
C LYS A 12 -1.59 -3.97 3.60
N ILE A 13 -1.38 -2.77 3.07
CA ILE A 13 -0.45 -1.81 3.68
C ILE A 13 -0.91 -1.45 5.10
N ILE A 14 -2.19 -1.12 5.27
CA ILE A 14 -2.77 -0.78 6.58
C ILE A 14 -2.63 -1.94 7.56
N GLU A 15 -2.90 -3.17 7.12
CA GLU A 15 -2.74 -4.39 7.92
C GLU A 15 -1.30 -4.53 8.43
N ILE A 16 -0.31 -4.43 7.54
CA ILE A 16 1.12 -4.58 7.90
C ILE A 16 1.55 -3.50 8.88
N VAL A 17 1.19 -2.24 8.60
CA VAL A 17 1.56 -1.11 9.46
C VAL A 17 0.98 -1.27 10.86
N LYS A 18 -0.27 -1.72 10.98
CA LYS A 18 -0.91 -2.00 12.27
C LYS A 18 -0.26 -3.19 12.99
N LYS A 19 -0.03 -4.30 12.26
CA LYS A 19 0.54 -5.53 12.82
C LYS A 19 1.94 -5.32 13.41
N HIS A 20 2.74 -4.47 12.79
CA HIS A 20 4.11 -4.16 13.20
C HIS A 20 4.23 -2.86 14.01
N GLU A 21 3.10 -2.24 14.38
CA GLU A 21 3.03 -0.99 15.15
C GLU A 21 3.91 0.13 14.58
N LEU A 22 4.02 0.20 13.24
CA LEU A 22 4.90 1.15 12.58
C LEU A 22 4.31 2.55 12.62
N THR A 23 5.13 3.53 12.98
CA THR A 23 4.77 4.94 12.87
C THR A 23 4.76 5.38 11.39
N HIS A 24 3.97 6.42 11.08
CA HIS A 24 3.93 6.96 9.71
C HIS A 24 5.33 7.38 9.22
N ALA A 25 6.19 7.85 10.12
CA ALA A 25 7.56 8.26 9.79
C ALA A 25 8.46 7.06 9.45
N GLN A 26 8.35 5.95 10.18
CA GLN A 26 9.09 4.71 9.87
C GLN A 26 8.67 4.15 8.52
N VAL A 27 7.35 4.09 8.25
CA VAL A 27 6.83 3.63 6.96
C VAL A 27 7.32 4.53 5.83
N ALA A 28 7.26 5.86 6.00
CA ALA A 28 7.73 6.82 5.00
C ALA A 28 9.23 6.64 4.68
N LYS A 29 10.04 6.43 5.71
CA LYS A 29 11.48 6.18 5.58
C LYS A 29 11.77 4.88 4.82
N VAL A 30 11.12 3.78 5.20
CA VAL A 30 11.31 2.46 4.57
C VAL A 30 10.82 2.46 3.12
N ALA A 31 9.68 3.11 2.87
CA ALA A 31 9.08 3.21 1.54
C ALA A 31 9.71 4.26 0.63
N GLU A 32 10.68 5.03 1.11
CA GLU A 32 11.31 6.14 0.37
C GLU A 32 10.26 7.11 -0.22
N THR A 33 9.28 7.47 0.60
CA THR A 33 8.17 8.35 0.21
C THR A 33 7.88 9.39 1.28
N SER A 34 7.03 10.39 0.97
CA SER A 34 6.71 11.43 1.95
C SER A 34 5.76 10.93 3.04
N ARG A 35 5.93 11.44 4.26
CA ARG A 35 5.01 11.18 5.38
C ARG A 35 3.57 11.53 5.03
N THR A 36 3.34 12.58 4.24
CA THR A 36 2.00 12.98 3.77
C THR A 36 1.36 11.89 2.92
N ARG A 37 2.09 11.27 1.98
CA ARG A 37 1.56 10.16 1.18
C ARG A 37 1.24 8.94 2.04
N VAL A 38 2.10 8.63 3.02
CA VAL A 38 1.82 7.54 3.97
C VAL A 38 0.55 7.82 4.77
N THR A 39 0.39 9.04 5.30
CA THR A 39 -0.84 9.43 6.01
C THR A 39 -2.07 9.30 5.11
N ALA A 40 -1.97 9.71 3.84
CA ALA A 40 -3.06 9.61 2.88
C ALA A 40 -3.48 8.14 2.65
N ILE A 41 -2.50 7.24 2.47
CA ILE A 41 -2.71 5.78 2.35
C ILE A 41 -3.41 5.23 3.59
N LEU A 42 -2.86 5.50 4.77
CA LEU A 42 -3.38 4.98 6.03
C LEU A 42 -4.79 5.50 6.38
N ASN A 43 -5.14 6.69 5.91
CA ASN A 43 -6.48 7.27 6.01
C ASN A 43 -7.41 6.87 4.86
N ARG A 44 -7.00 5.95 3.98
CA ARG A 44 -7.72 5.54 2.76
C ARG A 44 -8.00 6.67 1.77
N ASN A 45 -7.35 7.82 1.92
CA ASN A 45 -7.37 8.90 0.96
C ASN A 45 -6.29 8.67 -0.12
N THR A 46 -6.58 7.77 -1.05
CA THR A 46 -5.59 7.30 -2.04
C THR A 46 -5.80 7.84 -3.45
N GLN A 47 -6.65 8.86 -3.64
CA GLN A 47 -6.99 9.40 -4.96
C GLN A 47 -5.74 9.77 -5.77
N ASP A 48 -4.76 10.44 -5.15
CA ASP A 48 -3.49 10.84 -5.78
C ASP A 48 -2.34 9.85 -5.55
N VAL A 49 -2.65 8.63 -5.10
CA VAL A 49 -1.66 7.58 -4.82
C VAL A 49 -1.75 6.52 -5.91
N SER A 50 -0.67 6.36 -6.66
CA SER A 50 -0.59 5.35 -7.70
C SER A 50 -0.49 3.93 -7.12
N THR A 51 -1.06 2.97 -7.86
CA THR A 51 -0.95 1.53 -7.57
C THR A 51 0.52 1.08 -7.52
N ASP A 52 1.37 1.64 -8.39
CA ASP A 52 2.82 1.40 -8.39
C ASP A 52 3.48 1.80 -7.06
N LEU A 53 3.13 2.97 -6.50
CA LEU A 53 3.66 3.39 -5.21
C LEU A 53 3.23 2.44 -4.10
N MET A 54 1.98 1.97 -4.11
CA MET A 54 1.50 0.98 -3.13
C MET A 54 2.26 -0.34 -3.22
N LEU A 55 2.51 -0.84 -4.44
CA LEU A 55 3.31 -2.04 -4.66
C LEU A 55 4.75 -1.88 -4.19
N ARG A 56 5.39 -0.72 -4.45
CA ARG A 56 6.73 -0.42 -3.94
C ARG A 56 6.77 -0.35 -2.42
N ILE A 57 5.77 0.25 -1.77
CA ILE A 57 5.67 0.25 -0.31
C ILE A 57 5.62 -1.19 0.22
N LEU A 58 4.77 -2.04 -0.33
CA LEU A 58 4.69 -3.46 0.07
C LEU A 58 6.04 -4.17 -0.12
N ALA A 59 6.71 -3.98 -1.25
CA ALA A 59 8.03 -4.56 -1.51
C ALA A 59 9.07 -4.11 -0.47
N ARG A 60 9.09 -2.82 -0.11
CA ARG A 60 10.00 -2.28 0.90
C ARG A 60 9.68 -2.73 2.32
N LEU A 61 8.42 -3.05 2.60
CA LEU A 61 7.99 -3.69 3.84
C LEU A 61 8.27 -5.21 3.86
N GLY A 62 8.89 -5.77 2.81
CA GLY A 62 9.27 -7.18 2.73
C GLY A 62 8.20 -8.11 2.14
N TYR A 63 7.16 -7.54 1.51
CA TYR A 63 6.06 -8.31 0.93
C TYR A 63 6.13 -8.31 -0.59
N ARG A 64 5.95 -9.49 -1.19
CA ARG A 64 5.87 -9.65 -2.65
C ARG A 64 4.42 -9.90 -3.08
N ALA A 65 3.93 -9.11 -4.03
CA ALA A 65 2.64 -9.37 -4.65
C ALA A 65 2.70 -10.66 -5.50
N LYS A 66 1.71 -11.53 -5.33
CA LYS A 66 1.47 -12.68 -6.22
C LYS A 66 0.24 -12.36 -7.06
N ILE A 67 0.43 -12.24 -8.37
CA ILE A 67 -0.66 -11.93 -9.31
C ILE A 67 -1.22 -13.25 -9.85
N SER A 68 -2.54 -13.38 -9.82
CA SER A 68 -3.29 -14.46 -10.44
C SER A 68 -4.38 -13.89 -11.35
N PHE A 69 -4.63 -14.54 -12.47
CA PHE A 69 -5.62 -14.11 -13.45
C PHE A 69 -6.78 -15.10 -13.52
N SER A 70 -7.99 -14.58 -13.63
CA SER A 70 -9.21 -15.34 -13.90
C SER A 70 -9.90 -14.78 -15.14
N LYS A 71 -10.74 -15.58 -15.78
CA LYS A 71 -11.50 -15.14 -16.96
C LYS A 71 -12.40 -13.97 -16.55
N ALA A 72 -12.30 -12.86 -17.28
CA ALA A 72 -13.30 -11.80 -17.19
C ALA A 72 -14.63 -12.36 -17.73
N ALA A 73 -15.72 -12.14 -16.99
CA ALA A 73 -17.06 -12.58 -17.37
C ALA A 73 -17.47 -12.01 -18.73
#